data_AF-A0A0R2AK22-F1
#
_entry.id   AF-A0A0R2AK22-F1
#
_cell.length_a   1.000
_cell.length_b   1.000
_cell.length_c   1.000
_cell.angle_alpha   90.00
_cell.angle_beta   90.00
_cell.angle_gamma   90.00
#
_symmetry.space_group_name_H-M   'P 1'
#
loop_
_entity.id
_entity.type
_entity.pdbx_description
1 polymer ?
#
loop_
_entity_poly.entity_id
_entity_poly.type
_entity_poly.pdbx_seq_one_letter_code
_entity_poly.pdbx_strand_id
1 'polypeptide(L)'
;MTVNITSIPRGDENGLDKINANFKEVKTIDDGVTALNQKDTANFKIGKFIGAGASTDLNNLTQGVHTVGLWGEATNSSWPKSQQGSKINAWGTLLQIGASTEICTQIMILVGVGMLYRIRTNNVWGPWARVQSVEDK
;
A
#
# COMPACT_ATOMS: atom_id res chain seq x y z
N MET A 1 11.91 36.76 14.58
CA MET A 1 13.34 37.08 14.73
C MET A 1 13.86 37.45 13.36
N THR A 2 14.12 38.74 13.12
CA THR A 2 14.57 39.24 11.82
C THR A 2 16.09 39.23 11.82
N VAL A 3 16.72 38.43 10.98
CA VAL A 3 18.18 38.38 10.88
C VAL A 3 18.63 39.50 9.94
N ASN A 4 19.15 40.60 10.50
CA ASN A 4 19.80 41.66 9.73
C ASN A 4 21.24 41.23 9.42
N ILE A 5 21.49 40.79 8.19
CA ILE A 5 22.84 40.51 7.70
C ILE A 5 23.46 41.85 7.27
N THR A 6 24.20 42.50 8.16
CA THR A 6 24.78 43.84 7.91
C THR A 6 26.04 43.84 7.06
N SER A 7 26.70 42.69 6.86
CA SER A 7 27.74 42.53 5.84
C SER A 7 28.15 41.06 5.72
N ILE A 8 28.19 40.54 4.50
CA ILE A 8 28.91 39.30 4.17
C ILE A 8 30.33 39.74 3.80
N PRO A 9 31.40 39.18 4.40
CA PRO A 9 32.77 39.47 3.97
C PRO A 9 32.88 39.23 2.46
N ARG A 10 33.33 40.24 1.72
CA ARG A 10 33.42 40.22 0.25
C ARG A 10 34.59 39.33 -0.18
N GLY A 11 34.43 38.02 0.03
CA GLY A 11 35.26 36.98 -0.57
C GLY A 11 34.60 36.52 -1.86
N ASP A 12 35.23 36.86 -2.97
CA ASP A 12 34.79 36.67 -4.36
C ASP A 12 33.52 37.42 -4.76
N GLU A 13 33.63 38.09 -5.91
CA GLU A 13 32.64 38.98 -6.54
C GLU A 13 31.28 38.28 -6.81
N ASN A 14 31.24 36.95 -6.69
CA ASN A 14 30.11 36.07 -6.96
C ASN A 14 29.61 35.30 -5.72
N GLY A 15 30.06 35.64 -4.50
CA GLY A 15 29.73 34.89 -3.28
C GLY A 15 28.24 34.82 -2.96
N LEU A 16 27.53 35.93 -3.11
CA LEU A 16 26.07 36.00 -2.88
C LEU A 16 25.29 35.18 -3.93
N ASP A 17 25.74 35.20 -5.18
CA ASP A 17 25.10 34.46 -6.28
C ASP A 17 25.28 32.94 -6.10
N LYS A 18 26.48 32.51 -5.68
CA LYS A 18 26.74 31.10 -5.32
C LYS A 18 25.88 30.64 -4.15
N ILE A 19 25.73 31.48 -3.11
CA ILE A 19 24.87 31.17 -1.96
C ILE A 19 23.41 31.01 -2.41
N ASN A 20 22.88 31.94 -3.21
CA ASN A 20 21.51 31.88 -3.72
C ASN A 20 21.28 30.67 -4.64
N ALA A 21 22.25 30.33 -5.49
CA ALA A 21 22.20 29.14 -6.34
C ALA A 21 22.13 27.86 -5.49
N ASN A 22 23.00 27.73 -4.49
CA ASN A 22 23.00 26.57 -3.58
C ASN A 22 21.69 26.46 -2.80
N PHE A 23 21.14 27.58 -2.28
CA PHE A 23 19.83 27.56 -1.61
C PHE A 23 18.70 27.11 -2.53
N LYS A 24 18.73 27.53 -3.81
CA LYS A 24 17.75 27.12 -4.81
C LYS A 24 17.85 25.62 -5.12
N GLU A 25 19.06 25.08 -5.23
CA GLU A 25 19.29 23.65 -5.42
C GLU A 25 18.79 22.83 -4.22
N VAL A 26 19.15 23.21 -3.00
CA VAL A 26 18.69 22.54 -1.77
C VAL A 26 17.18 22.55 -1.66
N LYS A 27 16.54 23.69 -1.96
CA LYS A 27 15.07 23.79 -1.97
C LYS A 27 14.44 22.87 -3.02
N THR A 28 15.04 22.77 -4.19
CA THR A 28 14.54 21.88 -5.26
C THR A 28 14.63 20.41 -4.85
N ILE A 29 15.67 20.02 -4.12
CA ILE A 29 15.81 18.67 -3.55
C ILE A 29 14.74 18.41 -2.48
N ASP A 30 14.52 19.34 -1.55
CA ASP A 30 13.53 19.21 -0.48
C ASP A 30 12.09 19.13 -1.01
N ASP A 31 11.76 19.97 -1.99
CA ASP A 31 10.47 19.95 -2.69
C ASP A 31 10.29 18.60 -3.43
N GLY A 32 11.35 18.10 -4.08
CA GLY A 32 11.36 16.80 -4.76
C GLY A 32 11.16 15.61 -3.82
N VAL A 33 11.87 15.58 -2.68
CA VAL A 33 11.73 14.55 -1.65
C VAL A 33 10.34 14.59 -1.03
N THR A 34 9.80 15.79 -0.77
CA THR A 34 8.45 15.96 -0.25
C THR A 34 7.39 15.42 -1.22
N ALA A 35 7.52 15.74 -2.51
CA ALA A 35 6.61 15.23 -3.55
C ALA A 35 6.69 13.70 -3.70
N LEU A 36 7.89 13.12 -3.60
CA LEU A 36 8.09 11.67 -3.61
C LEU A 36 7.47 11.00 -2.38
N ASN A 37 7.72 11.54 -1.19
CA ASN A 37 7.14 11.02 0.06
C ASN A 37 5.62 11.09 0.04
N GLN A 38 5.02 12.16 -0.48
CA GLN A 38 3.57 12.26 -0.64
C GLN A 38 3.03 11.22 -1.63
N LYS A 39 3.71 11.00 -2.76
CA LYS A 39 3.34 9.94 -3.71
C LYS A 39 3.46 8.54 -3.10
N ASP A 40 4.47 8.29 -2.27
CA ASP A 40 4.72 6.98 -1.68
C ASP A 40 3.74 6.68 -0.51
N THR A 41 3.60 7.61 0.44
CA THR A 41 2.74 7.42 1.62
C THR A 41 1.24 7.53 1.32
N ALA A 42 0.81 8.29 0.29
CA ALA A 42 -0.59 8.30 -0.12
C ALA A 42 -1.08 6.95 -0.70
N ASN A 43 -0.15 6.08 -1.10
CA ASN A 43 -0.44 4.78 -1.69
C ASN A 43 -0.53 3.65 -0.66
N PHE A 44 -0.05 3.84 0.57
CA PHE A 44 -0.19 2.84 1.64
C PHE A 44 -1.35 3.22 2.57
N LYS A 45 -2.55 2.69 2.25
CA LYS A 45 -3.77 2.98 3.01
C LYS A 45 -4.09 1.84 3.96
N ILE A 46 -4.43 2.16 5.21
CA ILE A 46 -5.10 1.21 6.09
C ILE A 46 -6.57 1.17 5.65
N GLY A 47 -7.00 0.03 5.14
CA GLY A 47 -8.34 -0.20 4.66
C GLY A 47 -9.34 -0.48 5.78
N LYS A 48 -10.63 -0.52 5.44
CA LYS A 48 -11.69 -0.86 6.39
C LYS A 48 -11.63 -2.35 6.76
N PHE A 49 -12.18 -2.69 7.92
CA PHE A 49 -12.40 -4.09 8.28
C PHE A 49 -13.32 -4.79 7.26
N ILE A 50 -12.93 -6.00 6.85
CA ILE A 50 -13.67 -6.84 5.91
C ILE A 50 -14.19 -8.08 6.63
N GLY A 51 -15.51 -8.16 6.79
CA GLY A 51 -16.20 -9.33 7.34
C GLY A 51 -16.73 -10.26 6.24
N ALA A 52 -16.54 -11.58 6.34
CA ALA A 52 -17.14 -12.54 5.40
C ALA A 52 -18.68 -12.63 5.45
N GLY A 53 -19.28 -12.29 6.61
CA GLY A 53 -20.73 -12.14 6.75
C GLY A 53 -21.26 -10.80 6.22
N ALA A 54 -20.39 -9.87 5.84
CA ALA A 54 -20.78 -8.69 5.09
C ALA A 54 -20.80 -9.04 3.58
N SER A 55 -21.69 -8.42 2.82
CA SER A 55 -21.80 -8.54 1.36
C SER A 55 -20.60 -7.92 0.61
N THR A 56 -19.39 -8.01 1.16
CA THR A 56 -18.19 -7.37 0.66
C THR A 56 -17.62 -8.14 -0.51
N ASP A 57 -17.66 -7.54 -1.69
CA ASP A 57 -16.99 -8.04 -2.88
C ASP A 57 -15.50 -7.70 -2.85
N LEU A 58 -14.66 -8.73 -2.69
CA LEU A 58 -13.21 -8.58 -2.71
C LEU A 58 -12.69 -8.15 -4.09
N ASN A 59 -13.47 -8.24 -5.17
CA ASN A 59 -13.00 -7.83 -6.50
C ASN A 59 -12.84 -6.31 -6.66
N ASN A 60 -13.45 -5.52 -5.77
CA ASN A 60 -13.59 -4.07 -5.87
C ASN A 60 -12.94 -3.33 -4.69
N LEU A 61 -11.89 -3.89 -4.09
CA LEU A 61 -11.18 -3.25 -2.98
C LEU A 61 -10.27 -2.12 -3.45
N THR A 62 -10.17 -1.07 -2.63
CA THR A 62 -9.15 -0.04 -2.79
C THR A 62 -7.78 -0.57 -2.37
N GLN A 63 -6.72 -0.07 -3.00
CA GLN A 63 -5.33 -0.33 -2.58
C GLN A 63 -5.15 -0.06 -1.08
N GLY A 64 -4.47 -0.98 -0.40
CA GLY A 64 -4.20 -0.86 1.03
C GLY A 64 -4.07 -2.20 1.77
N VAL A 65 -3.87 -2.10 3.07
CA VAL A 65 -3.85 -3.21 4.02
C VAL A 65 -5.15 -3.21 4.81
N HIS A 66 -5.91 -4.28 4.70
CA HIS A 66 -7.23 -4.44 5.30
C HIS A 66 -7.16 -5.52 6.39
N THR A 67 -7.80 -5.28 7.53
CA THR A 67 -8.07 -6.35 8.50
C THR A 67 -9.24 -7.17 7.99
N VAL A 68 -9.12 -8.50 8.00
CA VAL A 68 -10.16 -9.42 7.54
C VAL A 68 -10.58 -10.37 8.66
N GLY A 69 -11.88 -10.65 8.76
CA GLY A 69 -12.43 -11.60 9.71
C GLY A 69 -13.58 -12.42 9.11
N LEU A 70 -13.58 -13.71 9.39
CA LEU A 70 -14.58 -14.68 9.01
C LEU A 70 -15.18 -15.27 10.29
N TRP A 71 -16.46 -14.97 10.52
CA TRP A 71 -17.24 -15.44 11.66
C TRP A 71 -18.52 -16.12 11.17
N GLY A 72 -18.35 -17.08 10.24
CA GLY A 72 -19.43 -17.71 9.48
C GLY A 72 -19.11 -17.85 7.99
N GLU A 73 -20.12 -18.23 7.20
CA GLU A 73 -19.94 -18.54 5.77
C GLU A 73 -19.71 -17.28 4.93
N ALA A 74 -18.63 -17.25 4.15
CA ALA A 74 -18.53 -16.31 3.03
C ALA A 74 -19.49 -16.77 1.92
N THR A 75 -20.37 -15.88 1.46
CA THR A 75 -21.43 -16.27 0.49
C THR A 75 -21.13 -15.84 -0.95
N ASN A 76 -20.14 -14.99 -1.18
CA ASN A 76 -19.85 -14.48 -2.52
C ASN A 76 -18.59 -15.13 -3.16
N SER A 77 -18.57 -15.16 -4.49
CA SER A 77 -17.57 -15.86 -5.29
C SER A 77 -16.17 -15.21 -5.29
N SER A 78 -16.05 -13.99 -4.77
CA SER A 78 -14.76 -13.28 -4.70
C SER A 78 -13.87 -13.78 -3.57
N TRP A 79 -14.42 -14.50 -2.59
CA TRP A 79 -13.66 -15.12 -1.50
C TRP A 79 -12.93 -16.39 -1.96
N PRO A 80 -11.86 -16.82 -1.27
CA PRO A 80 -11.26 -18.12 -1.51
C PRO A 80 -12.30 -19.23 -1.35
N LYS A 81 -12.35 -20.20 -2.29
CA LYS A 81 -13.33 -21.31 -2.25
C LYS A 81 -13.32 -22.08 -0.94
N SER A 82 -12.15 -22.22 -0.30
CA SER A 82 -12.00 -22.88 1.01
C SER A 82 -12.67 -22.12 2.17
N GLN A 83 -13.04 -20.86 1.96
CA GLN A 83 -13.73 -20.01 2.94
C GLN A 83 -15.22 -19.83 2.60
N GLN A 84 -15.64 -20.19 1.37
CA GLN A 84 -17.05 -20.14 0.98
C GLN A 84 -17.81 -21.31 1.63
N GLY A 85 -18.90 -21.01 2.35
CA GLY A 85 -19.66 -22.04 3.08
C GLY A 85 -18.90 -22.71 4.25
N SER A 86 -17.74 -22.18 4.63
CA SER A 86 -16.94 -22.73 5.72
C SER A 86 -17.46 -22.25 7.08
N LYS A 87 -17.54 -23.16 8.06
CA LYS A 87 -17.78 -22.82 9.49
C LYS A 87 -16.50 -22.46 10.24
N ILE A 88 -15.36 -22.43 9.56
CA ILE A 88 -14.08 -22.12 10.18
C ILE A 88 -14.02 -20.62 10.43
N ASN A 89 -13.92 -20.25 11.70
CA ASN A 89 -13.60 -18.88 12.07
C ASN A 89 -12.13 -18.62 11.75
N ALA A 90 -11.85 -17.59 10.97
CA ALA A 90 -10.51 -17.21 10.57
C ALA A 90 -10.40 -15.69 10.52
N TRP A 91 -9.24 -15.13 10.84
CA TRP A 91 -9.03 -13.69 10.77
C TRP A 91 -7.57 -13.40 10.47
N GLY A 92 -7.28 -12.18 10.04
CA GLY A 92 -5.93 -11.74 9.74
C GLY A 92 -5.92 -10.52 8.83
N THR A 93 -5.10 -10.57 7.78
CA THR A 93 -4.79 -9.41 6.94
C THR A 93 -4.98 -9.71 5.47
N LEU A 94 -5.58 -8.77 4.73
CA LEU A 94 -5.62 -8.76 3.28
C LEU A 94 -4.84 -7.55 2.76
N LEU A 95 -3.85 -7.78 1.93
CA LEU A 95 -3.11 -6.75 1.20
C LEU A 95 -3.69 -6.65 -0.21
N GLN A 96 -4.23 -5.49 -0.56
CA GLN A 96 -4.62 -5.11 -1.92
C GLN A 96 -3.50 -4.26 -2.50
N ILE A 97 -2.77 -4.83 -3.46
CA ILE A 97 -1.66 -4.16 -4.15
C ILE A 97 -2.17 -3.73 -5.53
N GLY A 98 -2.22 -2.41 -5.74
CA GLY A 98 -2.86 -1.81 -6.91
C GLY A 98 -4.38 -1.72 -6.78
N ALA A 99 -4.97 -0.73 -7.44
CA ALA A 99 -6.43 -0.57 -7.60
C ALA A 99 -6.83 -0.47 -9.09
N SER A 100 -5.92 -0.87 -9.98
CA SER A 100 -6.11 -0.83 -11.43
C SER A 100 -7.07 -1.93 -11.89
N THR A 101 -7.84 -1.63 -12.93
CA THR A 101 -8.66 -2.63 -13.63
C THR A 101 -7.78 -3.61 -14.42
N GLU A 102 -6.58 -3.19 -14.84
CA GLU A 102 -5.67 -3.99 -15.66
C GLU A 102 -4.87 -5.00 -14.84
N ILE A 103 -4.19 -4.55 -13.77
CA ILE A 103 -3.31 -5.39 -12.93
C ILE A 103 -3.46 -5.00 -11.46
N CYS A 104 -3.81 -5.97 -10.62
CA CYS A 104 -3.71 -5.85 -9.17
C CYS A 104 -3.56 -7.22 -8.51
N THR A 105 -3.07 -7.24 -7.27
CA THR A 105 -2.80 -8.47 -6.53
C THR A 105 -3.47 -8.41 -5.16
N GLN A 106 -4.00 -9.55 -4.73
CA GLN A 106 -4.45 -9.75 -3.37
C GLN A 106 -3.63 -10.83 -2.68
N ILE A 107 -3.18 -10.54 -1.48
CA ILE A 107 -2.54 -11.50 -0.57
C ILE A 107 -3.35 -11.51 0.72
N MET A 108 -3.85 -12.67 1.11
CA MET A 108 -4.64 -12.86 2.32
C MET A 108 -3.88 -13.80 3.26
N ILE A 109 -3.68 -13.38 4.50
CA ILE A 109 -2.99 -14.12 5.55
C ILE A 109 -3.99 -14.33 6.67
N LEU A 110 -4.32 -15.59 6.94
CA LEU A 110 -5.36 -15.95 7.90
C LEU A 110 -4.80 -16.91 8.96
N VAL A 111 -5.14 -16.65 10.22
CA VAL A 111 -4.91 -17.57 11.33
C VAL A 111 -5.66 -18.88 11.06
N GLY A 112 -4.98 -20.02 11.24
CA GLY A 112 -5.56 -21.35 11.04
C GLY A 112 -5.73 -21.80 9.58
N VAL A 113 -5.52 -20.90 8.60
CA VAL A 113 -5.63 -21.21 7.16
C VAL A 113 -4.29 -21.03 6.43
N GLY A 114 -3.47 -20.05 6.82
CA GLY A 114 -2.21 -19.73 6.16
C GLY A 114 -2.36 -18.61 5.12
N MET A 115 -1.46 -18.60 4.13
CA MET A 115 -1.40 -17.55 3.12
C MET A 115 -2.08 -17.99 1.81
N LEU A 116 -2.90 -17.10 1.27
CA LEU A 116 -3.61 -17.22 -0.01
C LEU A 116 -3.27 -16.00 -0.86
N TYR A 117 -3.21 -16.16 -2.18
CA TYR A 117 -3.07 -15.03 -3.08
C TYR A 117 -3.87 -15.23 -4.35
N ARG A 118 -4.19 -14.13 -5.03
CA ARG A 118 -4.69 -14.13 -6.40
C ARG A 118 -4.24 -12.86 -7.12
N ILE A 119 -4.19 -12.93 -8.44
CA ILE A 119 -3.75 -11.85 -9.30
C ILE A 119 -4.87 -11.55 -10.29
N ARG A 120 -5.16 -10.27 -10.52
CA ARG A 120 -5.98 -9.78 -11.61
C ARG A 120 -5.06 -9.39 -12.76
N THR A 121 -5.33 -9.90 -13.95
CA THR A 121 -4.69 -9.45 -15.19
C THR A 121 -5.74 -9.31 -16.28
N ASN A 122 -5.58 -8.33 -17.18
CA ASN A 122 -6.49 -8.11 -18.31
C ASN A 122 -7.97 -8.05 -17.88
N ASN A 123 -8.27 -7.28 -16.83
CA ASN A 123 -9.60 -7.15 -16.23
C ASN A 123 -10.20 -8.40 -15.56
N VAL A 124 -9.51 -9.54 -15.53
CA VAL A 124 -10.03 -10.80 -14.99
C VAL A 124 -9.27 -11.22 -13.73
N TRP A 125 -9.99 -11.60 -12.68
CA TRP A 125 -9.40 -12.20 -11.49
C TRP A 125 -9.03 -13.66 -11.73
N GLY A 126 -7.77 -14.00 -11.51
CA GLY A 126 -7.34 -15.39 -11.39
C GLY A 126 -7.93 -16.06 -10.14
N PRO A 127 -7.84 -17.40 -10.06
CA PRO A 127 -8.28 -18.13 -8.88
C PRO A 127 -7.41 -17.81 -7.66
N TRP A 128 -7.98 -18.01 -6.47
CA TRP A 128 -7.19 -18.03 -5.24
C TRP A 128 -6.29 -19.27 -5.20
N ALA A 129 -4.99 -19.05 -5.02
CA ALA A 129 -3.99 -20.08 -4.78
C ALA A 129 -3.52 -20.02 -3.33
N ARG A 130 -3.28 -21.18 -2.72
CA ARG A 130 -2.71 -21.28 -1.37
C ARG A 130 -1.19 -21.38 -1.49
N VAL A 131 -0.48 -20.57 -0.71
CA VAL A 131 0.97 -20.69 -0.59
C VAL A 131 1.27 -21.89 0.31
N GLN A 132 2.08 -22.81 -0.19
CA GLN A 132 2.62 -23.91 0.60
C GLN A 132 4.04 -23.54 0.99
N SER A 133 4.26 -23.29 2.29
CA SER A 133 5.60 -23.11 2.81
C SER A 133 6.33 -24.44 2.75
N VAL A 134 7.49 -24.46 2.11
CA VAL A 134 8.49 -25.51 2.28
C VAL A 134 9.55 -24.98 3.22
N GLU A 135 10.05 -25.83 4.11
CA GLU A 135 11.17 -25.48 4.98
C GLU A 135 12.37 -25.11 4.12
N ASP A 136 12.96 -23.94 4.38
CA ASP A 136 14.23 -23.54 3.78
C ASP A 136 15.32 -24.42 4.41
N LYS A 137 15.99 -25.23 3.59
CA LYS A 137 16.92 -26.26 4.06
C LYS A 137 18.31 -25.69 4.32
#